data_AF-A0AAP3ELF3-F1
#
_entry.id   AF-A0AAP3ELF3-F1
#
_cell.length_a   1.000
_cell.length_b   1.000
_cell.length_c   1.000
_cell.angle_alpha   90.00
_cell.angle_beta   90.00
_cell.angle_gamma   90.00
#
_symmetry.space_group_name_H-M   'P 1'
#
loop_
_entity.id
_entity.type
_entity.pdbx_description
1 polymer ?
#
loop_
_entity_poly.entity_id
_entity_poly.type
_entity_poly.pdbx_seq_one_letter_code
_entity_poly.pdbx_strand_id
1 'polypeptide(L)'
;GSLVSKKIPFIEADINDKQKLEEVFKNYDIDAVIHFAGLKSVGESVKKPLEYYINNVSGTLTLLEVMKQANVYKFIFSSSATVYGNHSPVPNREEYPIGNASCPYGTTKVMLEQVLSDYAK
;
A
#
# COMPACT_ATOMS: atom_id res chain seq x y z
N GLY A 1 23.06 17.18 8.57
CA GLY A 1 22.85 16.86 10.00
C GLY A 1 21.90 15.70 10.10
N SER A 2 22.16 14.73 10.99
CA SER A 2 21.23 13.61 11.20
C SER A 2 19.98 14.10 11.94
N LEU A 3 18.80 13.87 11.37
CA LEU A 3 17.52 14.22 11.98
C LEU A 3 17.15 13.28 13.14
N VAL A 4 17.86 12.16 13.30
CA VAL A 4 17.59 11.14 14.33
C VAL A 4 18.89 10.70 14.99
N SER A 5 18.88 10.61 16.32
CA SER A 5 20.02 10.17 17.15
C SER A 5 20.10 8.65 17.35
N LYS A 6 19.09 7.90 16.88
CA LYS A 6 19.02 6.44 16.91
C LYS A 6 19.24 5.85 15.51
N LYS A 7 19.90 4.69 15.46
CA LYS A 7 19.99 3.88 14.23
C LYS A 7 18.63 3.32 13.88
N ILE A 8 18.21 3.48 12.63
CA ILE A 8 16.99 2.90 12.08
C ILE A 8 17.39 1.59 11.38
N PRO A 9 16.87 0.42 11.80
CA PRO A 9 17.08 -0.82 11.07
C PRO A 9 16.61 -0.67 9.62
N PHE A 10 17.47 -1.04 8.67
CA PHE A 10 17.15 -1.02 7.25
C PHE A 10 17.30 -2.43 6.69
N ILE A 11 16.32 -2.85 5.91
CA ILE A 11 16.24 -4.16 5.29
C ILE A 11 15.89 -3.93 3.83
N GLU A 12 16.79 -4.35 2.94
CA GLU A 12 16.55 -4.31 1.50
C GLU A 12 15.75 -5.56 1.10
N ALA A 13 14.48 -5.38 0.76
CA ALA A 13 13.57 -6.45 0.36
C ALA A 13 12.42 -5.91 -0.51
N ASP A 14 11.81 -6.79 -1.30
CA ASP A 14 10.58 -6.52 -2.05
C ASP A 14 9.38 -7.07 -1.27
N ILE A 15 8.27 -6.35 -1.27
CA ILE A 15 7.01 -6.79 -0.62
C ILE A 15 6.35 -7.97 -1.33
N ASN A 16 6.75 -8.27 -2.57
CA ASN A 16 6.35 -9.46 -3.29
C ASN A 16 7.19 -10.70 -2.90
N ASP A 17 8.32 -10.51 -2.20
CA ASP A 17 9.11 -11.59 -1.65
C ASP A 17 8.55 -11.99 -0.27
N LYS A 18 7.64 -12.95 -0.30
CA LYS A 18 6.99 -13.49 0.90
C LYS A 18 8.01 -14.03 1.92
N GLN A 19 9.05 -14.72 1.47
CA GLN A 19 10.04 -15.33 2.36
C GLN A 19 10.82 -14.24 3.10
N LYS A 20 11.23 -13.19 2.38
CA LYS A 20 11.89 -12.03 3.01
C LYS A 20 10.99 -11.33 4.01
N LEU A 21 9.71 -11.15 3.69
CA LEU A 21 8.75 -10.58 4.66
C LEU A 21 8.61 -11.48 5.89
N GLU A 22 8.44 -12.80 5.72
CA GLU A 22 8.36 -13.74 6.84
C GLU A 22 9.62 -13.67 7.74
N GLU A 23 10.81 -13.58 7.14
CA GLU A 23 12.06 -13.35 7.87
C GLU A 23 12.04 -12.05 8.69
N VAL A 24 11.52 -10.95 8.12
CA VAL A 24 11.37 -9.67 8.82
C VAL A 24 10.42 -9.80 10.01
N PHE A 25 9.21 -10.31 9.80
CA PHE A 25 8.22 -10.43 10.89
C PHE A 25 8.63 -11.44 11.96
N LYS A 26 9.52 -12.40 11.66
CA LYS A 26 10.09 -13.32 12.65
C LYS A 26 11.21 -12.69 13.48
N ASN A 27 12.02 -11.81 12.87
CA ASN A 27 13.21 -11.25 13.50
C ASN A 27 12.94 -9.95 14.28
N TYR A 28 11.78 -9.33 14.08
CA TYR A 28 11.40 -8.06 14.70
C TYR A 28 10.03 -8.18 15.37
N ASP A 29 9.92 -7.60 16.57
CA ASP A 29 8.63 -7.45 17.25
C ASP A 29 7.90 -6.24 16.67
N ILE A 30 6.95 -6.49 15.76
CA ILE A 30 6.27 -5.46 14.97
C ILE A 30 4.84 -5.28 15.49
N ASP A 31 4.55 -4.13 16.08
CA ASP A 31 3.20 -3.80 16.53
C ASP A 31 2.26 -3.32 15.41
N ALA A 32 2.83 -2.64 14.40
CA ALA A 32 2.08 -1.96 13.35
C ALA A 32 2.93 -1.75 12.09
N VAL A 33 2.25 -1.60 10.95
CA VAL A 33 2.88 -1.37 9.64
C VAL A 33 2.33 -0.09 9.01
N ILE A 34 3.23 0.75 8.49
CA ILE A 34 2.88 1.91 7.66
C ILE A 34 3.33 1.61 6.23
N HIS A 35 2.38 1.40 5.33
CA HIS A 35 2.63 0.88 3.98
C HIS A 35 2.73 2.00 2.94
N PHE A 36 3.96 2.37 2.62
CA PHE A 36 4.30 3.29 1.53
C PHE A 36 4.78 2.60 0.25
N ALA A 37 5.08 1.31 0.29
CA ALA A 37 5.66 0.61 -0.84
C ALA A 37 4.65 0.49 -1.99
N GLY A 38 5.01 1.01 -3.16
CA GLY A 38 4.15 1.06 -4.33
C GLY A 38 4.68 2.02 -5.40
N LEU A 39 4.53 1.64 -6.67
CA LEU A 39 4.73 2.55 -7.80
C LEU A 39 3.65 3.64 -7.77
N LYS A 40 4.05 4.88 -8.07
CA LYS A 40 3.21 6.08 -7.84
C LYS A 40 2.95 6.97 -9.05
N SER A 41 3.58 6.71 -10.20
CA SER A 41 3.48 7.61 -11.35
C SER A 41 2.22 7.34 -12.17
N VAL A 42 1.33 8.34 -12.26
CA VAL A 42 0.12 8.29 -13.07
C VAL A 42 0.46 7.99 -14.54
N GLY A 43 1.39 8.77 -15.13
CA GLY A 43 1.72 8.66 -16.56
C GLY A 43 2.43 7.36 -16.93
N GLU A 44 3.25 6.82 -16.03
CA GLU A 44 3.89 5.52 -16.25
C GLU A 44 2.89 4.37 -16.10
N SER A 45 1.96 4.46 -15.13
CA SER A 45 0.97 3.41 -14.89
C SER A 45 0.12 3.10 -16.11
N VAL A 46 -0.18 4.11 -16.94
CA VAL A 46 -0.90 3.94 -18.21
C VAL A 46 -0.08 3.14 -19.22
N LYS A 47 1.24 3.33 -19.25
CA LYS A 47 2.15 2.60 -20.16
C LYS A 47 2.45 1.19 -19.67
N LYS A 48 2.43 0.98 -18.35
CA LYS A 48 2.85 -0.26 -17.68
C LYS A 48 1.81 -0.72 -16.64
N PRO A 49 0.55 -0.96 -17.05
CA PRO A 49 -0.52 -1.25 -16.09
C PRO A 49 -0.24 -2.50 -15.26
N LEU A 50 0.24 -3.58 -15.89
CA LEU A 50 0.51 -4.85 -15.21
C LEU A 50 1.60 -4.72 -14.13
N GLU A 51 2.67 -3.96 -14.39
CA GLU A 51 3.73 -3.71 -13.40
C GLU A 51 3.14 -3.03 -12.15
N TYR A 52 2.21 -2.09 -12.33
CA TYR A 52 1.55 -1.41 -11.21
C TYR A 52 0.61 -2.34 -10.44
N TYR A 53 -0.14 -3.21 -11.10
CA TYR A 53 -0.99 -4.19 -10.42
C TYR A 53 -0.17 -5.23 -9.65
N ILE A 54 0.87 -5.79 -10.26
CA ILE A 54 1.77 -6.75 -9.59
C ILE A 54 2.43 -6.07 -8.39
N ASN A 55 3.09 -4.94 -8.61
CA ASN A 55 3.84 -4.27 -7.55
C ASN A 55 2.92 -3.80 -6.41
N ASN A 56 1.82 -3.12 -6.73
CA ASN A 56 0.99 -2.48 -5.70
C ASN A 56 -0.02 -3.45 -5.11
N VAL A 57 -0.79 -4.15 -5.95
CA VAL A 57 -1.89 -5.01 -5.47
C VAL A 57 -1.34 -6.31 -4.92
N SER A 58 -0.62 -7.09 -5.74
CA SER A 58 -0.07 -8.37 -5.29
C SER A 58 0.85 -8.19 -4.09
N GLY A 59 1.78 -7.23 -4.15
CA GLY A 59 2.70 -6.96 -3.04
C GLY A 59 2.00 -6.59 -1.73
N THR A 60 0.91 -5.82 -1.78
CA THR A 60 0.14 -5.52 -0.57
C THR A 60 -0.61 -6.74 -0.05
N LEU A 61 -1.15 -7.60 -0.92
CA LEU A 61 -1.79 -8.85 -0.50
C LEU A 61 -0.79 -9.79 0.19
N THR A 62 0.42 -9.93 -0.38
CA THR A 62 1.51 -10.71 0.24
C THR A 62 1.86 -10.17 1.63
N LEU A 63 2.00 -8.84 1.77
CA LEU A 63 2.27 -8.21 3.06
C LEU A 63 1.16 -8.47 4.08
N LEU A 64 -0.11 -8.29 3.71
CA LEU A 64 -1.25 -8.55 4.59
C LEU A 64 -1.33 -10.03 5.02
N GLU A 65 -0.97 -10.96 4.13
CA GLU A 65 -0.91 -12.38 4.46
C GLU A 65 0.15 -12.66 5.53
N VAL A 66 1.37 -12.15 5.36
CA VAL A 66 2.47 -12.34 6.33
C VAL A 66 2.15 -11.67 7.67
N MET A 67 1.60 -10.45 7.63
CA MET A 67 1.12 -9.75 8.83
C MET A 67 0.11 -10.60 9.61
N LYS A 68 -0.86 -11.22 8.92
CA LYS A 68 -1.85 -12.11 9.52
C LYS A 68 -1.19 -13.29 10.23
N GLN A 69 -0.23 -13.94 9.58
CA GLN A 69 0.49 -15.10 10.12
C GLN A 69 1.32 -14.72 11.36
N ALA A 70 1.86 -13.50 11.39
CA ALA A 70 2.60 -12.93 12.51
C ALA A 70 1.70 -12.33 13.61
N ASN A 71 0.37 -12.41 13.49
CA ASN A 71 -0.61 -11.78 14.40
C ASN A 71 -0.49 -10.25 14.51
N VAL A 72 -0.10 -9.58 13.43
CA VAL A 72 0.00 -8.11 13.35
C VAL A 72 -1.17 -7.56 12.55
N TYR A 73 -2.00 -6.71 13.16
CA TYR A 73 -3.25 -6.24 12.55
C TYR A 73 -3.38 -4.71 12.42
N LYS A 74 -2.42 -3.95 12.98
CA LYS A 74 -2.42 -2.49 12.85
C LYS A 74 -1.74 -2.08 11.56
N PHE A 75 -2.51 -1.53 10.63
CA PHE A 75 -2.04 -1.17 9.29
C PHE A 75 -2.46 0.24 8.91
N ILE A 76 -1.51 1.05 8.46
CA ILE A 76 -1.77 2.37 7.87
C ILE A 76 -1.42 2.30 6.40
N PHE A 77 -2.41 2.55 5.55
CA PHE A 77 -2.25 2.52 4.11
C PHE A 77 -2.02 3.92 3.53
N SER A 78 -0.96 4.09 2.73
CA SER A 78 -0.77 5.31 1.95
C SER A 78 -1.66 5.30 0.70
N SER A 79 -2.91 5.74 0.83
CA SER A 79 -3.80 5.96 -0.32
C SER A 79 -3.47 7.24 -1.11
N SER A 80 -4.39 7.71 -1.96
CA SER A 80 -4.21 8.89 -2.82
C SER A 80 -5.54 9.54 -3.20
N ALA A 81 -5.55 10.86 -3.41
CA ALA A 81 -6.71 11.58 -3.94
C ALA A 81 -7.14 11.12 -5.35
N THR A 82 -6.31 10.33 -6.05
CA THR A 82 -6.67 9.75 -7.35
C THR A 82 -7.83 8.76 -7.28
N VAL A 83 -8.18 8.26 -6.08
CA VAL A 83 -9.35 7.38 -5.86
C VAL A 83 -10.68 8.06 -6.16
N TYR A 84 -10.74 9.39 -6.01
CA TYR A 84 -11.94 10.20 -6.28
C TYR A 84 -12.17 10.46 -7.77
N GLY A 85 -11.15 10.30 -8.62
CA GLY A 85 -11.25 10.59 -10.04
C GLY A 85 -11.33 12.09 -10.39
N ASN A 86 -11.43 12.38 -11.69
CA ASN A 86 -11.33 13.75 -12.22
C ASN A 86 -12.63 14.56 -12.11
N HIS A 87 -13.75 13.92 -11.80
CA HIS A 87 -15.08 14.54 -11.76
C HIS A 87 -15.59 14.83 -10.33
N SER A 88 -14.78 14.52 -9.32
CA SER A 88 -15.16 14.79 -7.93
C SER A 88 -15.09 16.28 -7.59
N PRO A 89 -16.06 16.82 -6.85
CA PRO A 89 -16.05 18.21 -6.41
C PRO A 89 -14.82 18.53 -5.55
N VAL A 90 -14.30 19.76 -5.66
CA VAL A 90 -13.23 20.26 -4.81
C VAL A 90 -13.76 21.23 -3.74
N PRO A 91 -13.24 21.21 -2.50
CA PRO A 91 -12.24 20.27 -1.99
C PRO A 91 -12.79 18.84 -1.85
N ASN A 92 -11.92 17.85 -2.04
CA ASN A 92 -12.28 16.44 -1.84
C ASN A 92 -12.67 16.20 -0.38
N ARG A 93 -13.69 15.37 -0.17
CA ARG A 93 -14.18 14.93 1.14
C ARG A 93 -14.24 13.40 1.17
N GLU A 94 -13.97 12.82 2.34
CA GLU A 94 -13.97 11.36 2.56
C GLU A 94 -15.34 10.71 2.35
N GLU A 95 -16.40 11.52 2.39
CA GLU A 95 -17.79 11.11 2.12
C GLU A 95 -18.05 10.86 0.62
N TYR A 96 -17.17 11.36 -0.27
CA TYR A 96 -17.36 11.23 -1.70
C TYR A 96 -17.07 9.81 -2.18
N PRO A 97 -17.82 9.32 -3.18
CA PRO A 97 -17.63 7.97 -3.69
C PRO A 97 -16.24 7.83 -4.31
N ILE A 98 -15.56 6.75 -3.94
CA ILE A 98 -14.33 6.29 -4.59
C ILE A 98 -14.67 5.34 -5.76
N GLY A 99 -13.72 5.15 -6.67
CA GLY A 99 -13.85 4.17 -7.77
C GLY A 99 -13.80 4.74 -9.18
N ASN A 100 -13.82 6.06 -9.31
CA ASN A 100 -13.75 6.76 -10.60
C ASN A 100 -12.30 7.10 -11.02
N ALA A 101 -11.34 6.28 -10.62
CA ALA A 101 -9.93 6.53 -10.92
C ALA A 101 -9.68 6.56 -12.44
N SER A 102 -8.92 7.56 -12.91
CA SER A 102 -8.67 7.81 -14.34
C SER A 102 -7.38 7.16 -14.87
N CYS A 103 -6.67 6.38 -14.04
CA CYS A 103 -5.41 5.72 -14.41
C CYS A 103 -5.18 4.43 -13.60
N PRO A 104 -4.37 3.49 -14.11
CA PRO A 104 -4.08 2.23 -13.40
C PRO A 104 -3.52 2.42 -11.99
N TYR A 105 -2.65 3.41 -11.75
CA TYR A 105 -2.18 3.73 -10.40
C TYR A 105 -3.35 4.03 -9.44
N GLY A 106 -4.26 4.94 -9.82
CA GLY A 106 -5.43 5.27 -9.01
C GLY A 106 -6.34 4.06 -8.82
N THR A 107 -6.55 3.25 -9.86
CA THR A 107 -7.32 2.00 -9.78
C THR A 107 -6.71 1.04 -8.75
N THR A 108 -5.38 0.91 -8.70
CA THR A 108 -4.73 0.08 -7.66
C THR A 108 -5.02 0.58 -6.24
N LYS A 109 -5.11 1.90 -6.03
CA LYS A 109 -5.43 2.47 -4.71
C LYS A 109 -6.87 2.22 -4.30
N VAL A 110 -7.83 2.37 -5.22
CA VAL A 110 -9.24 2.01 -4.98
C VAL A 110 -9.35 0.51 -4.63
N MET A 111 -8.72 -0.37 -5.40
CA MET A 111 -8.75 -1.81 -5.13
C MET A 111 -8.21 -2.15 -3.75
N LEU A 112 -7.11 -1.50 -3.34
CA LEU A 112 -6.51 -1.74 -2.03
C LEU A 112 -7.36 -1.19 -0.89
N GLU A 113 -8.02 -0.04 -1.04
CA GLU A 113 -9.00 0.42 -0.04
C GLU A 113 -10.18 -0.55 0.11
N GLN A 114 -10.68 -1.11 -1.00
CA GLN A 114 -11.75 -2.11 -0.96
C GLN A 114 -11.28 -3.39 -0.25
N VAL A 115 -10.12 -3.92 -0.64
CA VAL A 115 -9.51 -5.11 -0.01
C VAL A 115 -9.33 -4.90 1.50
N LEU A 116 -8.79 -3.75 1.92
CA LEU A 116 -8.58 -3.43 3.33
C LEU A 116 -9.90 -3.27 4.09
N SER A 117 -10.91 -2.66 3.47
CA SER A 117 -12.25 -2.51 4.05
C SER A 117 -12.94 -3.86 4.26
N ASP A 118 -12.70 -4.83 3.38
CA ASP A 118 -13.22 -6.18 3.54
C ASP A 118 -12.39 -7.01 4.54
N TYR A 119 -11.08 -6.81 4.56
CA TYR A 119 -10.16 -7.49 5.47
C TYR A 119 -10.29 -7.04 6.94
N ALA A 120 -10.69 -5.80 7.18
CA ALA A 120 -10.83 -5.22 8.52
C ALA A 120 -12.16 -5.57 9.23
N LYS A 121 -13.08 -6.25 8.54
CA LYS A 121 -14.35 -6.75 9.12
C LYS A 121 -14.10 -8.04 9.91
#